data_AF-A0A957L2L4-F1
#
_entry.id   AF-A0A957L2L4-F1
#
_cell.length_a   1.000
_cell.length_b   1.000
_cell.length_c   1.000
_cell.angle_alpha   90.00
_cell.angle_beta   90.00
_cell.angle_gamma   90.00
#
_symmetry.space_group_name_H-M   'P 1'
#
loop_
_entity.id
_entity.type
_entity.pdbx_description
1 polymer ?
#
loop_
_entity_poly.entity_id
_entity_poly.type
_entity_poly.pdbx_seq_one_letter_code
_entity_poly.pdbx_strand_id
1 'polypeptide(L)'
;MTERLSEERLAEVLRQIPAEYDDIFQATIREEIAEQGLADDLAILAYLRQRQREFAGGAFLRPDGRRGLVALGGGQLLDEALALGENAIDPAARRSLLLRIAAIAVVAILLFFFLFRGGGEPAEATAGDATPTVAAGVTATPEPIQALSGANETLQGIGGLGGSLPLGRPASLELHFSRTGEVVALPIDPSRTTNKGELRYNSGVMAGDDPVAVWLFGTVLNYAIGIPENMVTRFLPGDRIVLQTDTGAAFTFLVGTVETRPNYATNELLRQDRVGMTLFALPAADENQVPVALASYDIAGEAAALAPANRYPVGAPFTVAGVTLTVSNVAYNQSLDGRLAITLTGTVAGDLSGKQLLVGLTSRAEQSETVAVPLETGAFQLAFSMPETVQGATLAADSRLFPGGALATVDLGAAPRFDQLLEISPPTAQLDTTTGLATVVFTVTNPYTGTLRLPTDFIQLHPADAPGGEPLLFALEDSQLPLLLAPGESRLLALTFVPPASGAPVLFTLGRQRWELAGFPGPTGR
;
A
#
# COMPACT_ATOMS: atom_id res chain seq x y z
N MET A 1 7.71 -29.93 54.43
CA MET A 1 8.85 -29.71 53.52
C MET A 1 8.32 -28.95 52.30
N THR A 2 7.80 -27.75 52.55
CA THR A 2 6.78 -27.07 51.71
C THR A 2 7.03 -25.57 51.68
N GLU A 3 8.29 -25.15 51.55
CA GLU A 3 8.68 -23.75 51.76
C GLU A 3 9.68 -23.22 50.71
N ARG A 4 9.98 -23.97 49.64
CA ARG A 4 10.89 -23.53 48.55
C ARG A 4 10.23 -23.29 47.19
N LEU A 5 8.95 -23.62 47.05
CA LEU A 5 8.22 -23.53 45.77
C LEU A 5 7.63 -22.14 45.47
N SER A 6 7.58 -21.23 46.45
CA SER A 6 7.07 -19.86 46.27
C SER A 6 8.14 -18.89 45.74
N GLU A 7 9.38 -18.96 46.24
CA GLU A 7 10.48 -18.11 45.78
C GLU A 7 10.94 -18.44 44.35
N GLU A 8 11.03 -19.72 43.97
CA GLU A 8 11.40 -20.11 42.60
C GLU A 8 10.34 -19.69 41.57
N ARG A 9 9.05 -19.78 41.91
CA ARG A 9 7.96 -19.31 41.04
C ARG A 9 7.90 -17.79 40.97
N LEU A 10 8.23 -17.09 42.05
CA LEU A 10 8.34 -15.63 42.05
C LEU A 10 9.51 -15.17 41.17
N ALA A 11 10.68 -15.81 41.30
CA ALA A 11 11.85 -15.53 40.47
C ALA A 11 11.61 -15.79 38.98
N GLU A 12 10.83 -16.82 38.63
CA GLU A 12 10.52 -17.16 37.24
C GLU A 12 9.57 -16.16 36.57
N VAL A 13 8.64 -15.57 37.33
CA VAL A 13 7.75 -14.51 36.83
C VAL A 13 8.51 -13.18 36.66
N LEU A 14 9.45 -12.89 37.57
CA LEU A 14 10.27 -11.68 37.52
C LEU A 14 11.24 -11.66 36.33
N ARG A 15 11.73 -12.83 35.88
CA ARG A 15 12.57 -12.96 34.67
C ARG A 15 11.90 -12.56 33.35
N GLN A 16 10.56 -12.45 33.33
CA GLN A 16 9.82 -12.03 32.13
C GLN A 16 9.72 -10.50 31.99
N ILE A 17 10.19 -9.77 33.00
CA ILE A 17 10.28 -8.31 33.00
C ILE A 17 11.67 -7.92 32.48
N PRO A 18 11.80 -6.97 31.53
CA PRO A 18 13.10 -6.49 31.08
C PRO A 18 13.93 -6.01 32.28
N ALA A 19 15.23 -6.33 32.30
CA ALA A 19 16.09 -6.15 33.48
C ALA A 19 16.11 -4.72 34.05
N GLU A 20 15.84 -3.72 33.20
CA GLU A 20 15.73 -2.30 33.58
C GLU A 20 14.51 -1.95 34.44
N TYR A 21 13.44 -2.78 34.41
CA TYR A 21 12.25 -2.61 35.24
C TYR A 21 12.22 -3.52 36.47
N ASP A 22 13.03 -4.58 36.51
CA ASP A 22 12.94 -5.64 37.52
C ASP A 22 13.20 -5.12 38.95
N ASP A 23 14.22 -4.28 39.16
CA ASP A 23 14.56 -3.76 40.49
C ASP A 23 13.53 -2.75 41.02
N ILE A 24 13.06 -1.84 40.17
CA ILE A 24 12.07 -0.81 40.53
C ILE A 24 10.69 -1.45 40.75
N PHE A 25 10.35 -2.43 39.90
CA PHE A 25 9.13 -3.21 40.01
C PHE A 25 9.10 -4.02 41.30
N GLN A 26 10.17 -4.75 41.61
CA GLN A 26 10.27 -5.52 42.84
C GLN A 26 10.21 -4.63 44.09
N ALA A 27 10.88 -3.47 44.08
CA ALA A 27 10.81 -2.51 45.17
C ALA A 27 9.39 -1.98 45.38
N THR A 28 8.71 -1.60 44.29
CA THR A 28 7.35 -1.05 44.33
C THR A 28 6.33 -2.09 44.80
N ILE A 29 6.41 -3.33 44.31
CA ILE A 29 5.51 -4.42 44.73
C ILE A 29 5.72 -4.77 46.21
N ARG A 30 6.96 -4.75 46.72
CA ARG A 30 7.24 -4.96 48.15
C ARG A 30 6.67 -3.84 49.02
N GLU A 31 6.78 -2.60 48.56
CA GLU A 31 6.19 -1.44 49.22
C GLU A 31 4.65 -1.53 49.21
N GLU A 32 4.03 -1.93 48.10
CA GLU A 32 2.58 -2.13 47.98
C GLU A 32 2.05 -3.23 48.92
N ILE A 33 2.78 -4.35 49.04
CA ILE A 33 2.43 -5.45 49.95
C ILE A 33 2.52 -4.98 51.41
N ALA A 34 3.55 -4.17 51.73
CA ALA A 34 3.73 -3.61 53.07
C ALA A 34 2.66 -2.55 53.41
N GLU A 35 2.30 -1.67 52.47
CA GLU A 35 1.25 -0.66 52.63
C GLU A 35 -0.14 -1.29 52.86
N GLN A 36 -0.43 -2.39 52.18
CA GLN A 36 -1.71 -3.10 52.32
C GLN A 36 -1.76 -4.01 53.54
N GLY A 37 -0.66 -4.14 54.30
CA GLY A 37 -0.60 -4.97 55.50
C GLY A 37 -0.87 -6.45 55.23
N LEU A 38 -0.54 -6.94 54.02
CA LEU A 38 -0.78 -8.32 53.63
C LEU A 38 0.26 -9.23 54.33
N ALA A 39 -0.17 -9.90 55.40
CA ALA A 39 0.70 -10.75 56.22
C ALA A 39 0.63 -12.24 55.87
N ASP A 40 -0.33 -12.66 55.02
CA ASP A 40 -0.55 -14.05 54.64
C ASP A 40 -0.12 -14.30 53.18
N ASP A 41 0.63 -15.36 52.95
CA ASP A 41 1.15 -15.77 51.64
C ASP A 41 0.04 -15.96 50.61
N LEU A 42 -1.13 -16.43 51.04
CA LEU A 42 -2.28 -16.61 50.15
C LEU A 42 -2.85 -15.25 49.69
N ALA A 43 -2.84 -14.25 50.58
CA ALA A 43 -3.28 -12.90 50.28
C ALA A 43 -2.28 -12.15 49.41
N ILE A 44 -0.98 -12.35 49.63
CA ILE A 44 0.09 -11.84 48.76
C ILE A 44 -0.03 -12.45 47.36
N LEU A 45 -0.26 -13.77 47.24
CA LEU A 45 -0.45 -14.42 45.93
C LEU A 45 -1.71 -13.95 45.21
N ALA A 46 -2.81 -13.74 45.92
CA ALA A 46 -4.04 -13.17 45.35
C ALA A 46 -3.80 -11.75 44.84
N TYR A 47 -3.07 -10.94 45.61
CA TYR A 47 -2.66 -9.58 45.25
C TYR A 47 -1.79 -9.56 43.99
N LEU A 48 -0.75 -10.39 43.94
CA LEU A 48 0.14 -10.49 42.78
C LEU A 48 -0.63 -10.93 41.52
N ARG A 49 -1.57 -11.88 41.63
CA ARG A 49 -2.43 -12.29 40.51
C ARG A 49 -3.42 -11.22 40.07
N GLN A 50 -3.86 -10.36 40.99
CA GLN A 50 -4.66 -9.19 40.65
C GLN A 50 -3.81 -8.15 39.92
N ARG A 51 -2.63 -7.80 40.44
CA ARG A 51 -1.71 -6.87 39.77
C ARG A 51 -1.28 -7.38 38.40
N GLN A 52 -1.00 -8.67 38.25
CA GLN A 52 -0.71 -9.28 36.96
C GLN A 52 -1.86 -9.12 35.95
N ARG A 53 -3.12 -9.22 36.41
CA ARG A 53 -4.30 -8.97 35.56
C ARG A 53 -4.46 -7.49 35.22
N GLU A 54 -4.12 -6.59 36.13
CA GLU A 54 -4.10 -5.14 35.89
C GLU A 54 -3.00 -4.75 34.87
N PHE A 55 -1.80 -5.34 34.97
CA PHE A 55 -0.75 -5.21 33.95
C PHE A 55 -1.20 -5.76 32.60
N ALA A 56 -1.83 -6.93 32.58
CA ALA A 56 -2.42 -7.50 31.36
C ALA A 56 -3.56 -6.64 30.78
N GLY A 57 -4.20 -5.80 31.61
CA GLY A 57 -5.21 -4.81 31.21
C GLY A 57 -4.64 -3.42 30.88
N GLY A 58 -3.31 -3.24 30.84
CA GLY A 58 -2.65 -1.99 30.45
C GLY A 58 -2.29 -1.03 31.59
N ALA A 59 -2.40 -1.45 32.86
CA ALA A 59 -1.90 -0.67 33.98
C ALA A 59 -0.38 -0.88 34.12
N PHE A 60 0.43 0.10 33.72
CA PHE A 60 1.90 0.00 33.84
C PHE A 60 2.43 0.80 35.04
N LEU A 61 3.62 0.40 35.52
CA LEU A 61 4.43 1.20 36.43
C LEU A 61 5.31 2.12 35.60
N ARG A 62 5.29 3.42 35.90
CA ARG A 62 6.17 4.39 35.24
C ARG A 62 7.63 4.09 35.62
N PRO A 63 8.62 4.46 34.78
CA PRO A 63 10.05 4.34 35.10
C PRO A 63 10.48 5.09 36.39
N ASP A 64 9.66 6.01 36.90
CA ASP A 64 9.88 6.76 38.15
C ASP A 64 9.21 6.12 39.39
N GLY A 65 8.66 4.90 39.27
CA GLY A 65 8.01 4.17 40.37
C GLY A 65 6.60 4.66 40.72
N ARG A 66 6.02 5.61 39.97
CA ARG A 66 4.68 6.16 40.27
C ARG A 66 3.56 5.45 39.51
N ARG A 67 2.39 5.38 40.14
CA ARG A 67 1.16 4.75 39.62
C ARG A 67 0.51 5.61 38.51
N GLY A 68 0.10 5.01 37.39
CA GLY A 68 -0.76 5.67 36.38
C GLY A 68 -1.00 4.84 35.11
N LEU A 69 -2.21 4.92 34.54
CA LEU A 69 -2.54 4.42 33.21
C LEU A 69 -1.85 5.30 32.15
N VAL A 70 -0.93 4.73 31.38
CA VAL A 70 -0.41 5.38 30.17
C VAL A 70 -1.18 4.83 28.99
N ALA A 71 -2.14 5.62 28.47
CA ALA A 71 -2.56 5.44 27.09
C ALA A 71 -1.33 5.74 26.23
N LEU A 72 -0.78 4.73 25.56
CA LEU A 72 0.32 4.90 24.59
C LEU A 72 -0.22 5.63 23.35
N GLY A 73 -0.45 6.94 23.50
CA GLY A 73 -0.46 7.88 22.38
C GLY A 73 0.99 8.14 22.01
N GLY A 74 1.49 7.42 21.01
CA GLY A 74 2.84 7.62 20.48
C GLY A 74 2.94 8.96 19.75
N GLY A 75 3.90 9.79 20.19
CA GLY A 75 4.35 10.96 19.44
C GLY A 75 4.00 12.31 20.06
N GLN A 76 4.42 12.58 21.31
CA GLN A 76 4.69 13.96 21.75
C GLN A 76 5.50 14.08 23.07
N LEU A 77 5.63 13.02 23.88
CA LEU A 77 6.25 13.16 25.22
C LEU A 77 7.76 12.91 25.31
N LEU A 78 8.44 12.44 24.25
CA LEU A 78 9.89 12.26 24.30
C LEU A 78 10.66 13.55 23.93
N ASP A 79 10.07 14.43 23.13
CA ASP A 79 10.70 15.71 22.76
C ASP A 79 10.42 16.84 23.76
N GLU A 80 9.32 16.77 24.53
CA GLU A 80 8.97 17.84 25.48
C GLU A 80 9.71 17.70 26.83
N ALA A 81 10.17 16.50 27.18
CA ALA A 81 10.97 16.27 28.39
C ALA A 81 12.45 16.71 28.25
N LEU A 82 12.95 16.85 27.01
CA LEU A 82 14.31 17.32 26.73
C LEU A 82 14.40 18.84 26.45
N ALA A 83 13.26 19.52 26.28
CA ALA A 83 13.21 20.97 25.99
C ALA A 83 12.89 21.86 27.21
N LEU A 84 12.62 21.29 28.38
CA LEU A 84 12.26 22.04 29.60
C LEU A 84 13.38 22.11 30.65
N GLY A 85 14.63 22.12 30.19
CA GLY A 85 15.76 22.65 30.95
C GLY A 85 15.87 24.16 30.73
N GLU A 86 15.51 24.94 31.76
CA GLU A 86 15.77 26.38 31.94
C GLU A 86 15.60 27.29 30.71
N ASN A 87 14.49 28.02 30.62
CA ASN A 87 14.50 29.44 30.21
C ASN A 87 13.18 30.14 30.58
N ALA A 88 13.29 31.29 31.25
CA ALA A 88 12.16 32.09 31.71
C ALA A 88 11.28 32.57 30.55
N ILE A 89 9.99 32.21 30.56
CA ILE A 89 9.02 32.57 29.53
C ILE A 89 8.51 34.00 29.76
N ASP A 90 8.71 34.85 28.75
CA ASP A 90 8.29 36.25 28.67
C ASP A 90 6.74 36.40 28.73
N PRO A 91 6.19 37.22 29.67
CA PRO A 91 4.75 37.46 29.81
C PRO A 91 4.07 38.06 28.57
N ALA A 92 4.82 38.67 27.64
CA ALA A 92 4.28 39.17 26.37
C ALA A 92 3.83 38.03 25.43
N ALA A 93 4.56 36.91 25.41
CA ALA A 93 4.23 35.74 24.59
C ALA A 93 2.92 35.08 25.05
N ARG A 94 2.68 35.07 26.37
CA ARG A 94 1.47 34.50 26.99
C ARG A 94 0.19 35.27 26.64
N ARG A 95 0.27 36.60 26.50
CA ARG A 95 -0.87 37.42 26.05
C ARG A 95 -1.24 37.16 24.60
N SER A 96 -0.26 36.95 23.71
CA SER A 96 -0.54 36.67 22.30
C SER A 96 -1.18 35.29 22.10
N LEU A 97 -0.77 34.29 22.88
CA LEU A 97 -1.34 32.94 22.86
C LEU A 97 -2.80 32.96 23.34
N LEU A 98 -3.09 33.65 24.44
CA LEU A 98 -4.45 33.77 24.97
C LEU A 98 -5.39 34.52 24.01
N LEU A 99 -4.90 35.53 23.30
CA LEU A 99 -5.67 36.24 22.27
C LEU A 99 -5.98 35.34 21.05
N ARG A 100 -5.06 34.47 20.64
CA ARG A 100 -5.28 33.51 19.54
C ARG A 100 -6.29 32.43 19.94
N ILE A 101 -6.20 31.90 21.15
CA ILE A 101 -7.18 30.93 21.68
C ILE A 101 -8.57 31.55 21.81
N ALA A 102 -8.66 32.80 22.29
CA ALA A 102 -9.94 33.52 22.37
C ALA A 102 -10.56 33.78 20.98
N ALA A 103 -9.74 34.11 19.97
CA ALA A 103 -10.22 34.29 18.61
C ALA A 103 -10.78 33.00 18.00
N ILE A 104 -10.10 31.86 18.23
CA ILE A 104 -10.56 30.54 17.77
C ILE A 104 -11.87 30.14 18.47
N ALA A 105 -12.00 30.40 19.77
CA ALA A 105 -13.23 30.12 20.52
C ALA A 105 -14.42 30.94 20.01
N VAL A 106 -14.22 32.21 19.67
CA VAL A 106 -15.27 33.07 19.10
C VAL A 106 -15.73 32.58 17.72
N VAL A 107 -14.79 32.13 16.88
CA VAL A 107 -15.11 31.53 15.57
C VAL A 107 -15.89 30.23 15.72
N ALA A 108 -15.50 29.37 16.66
CA ALA A 108 -16.20 28.12 16.94
C ALA A 108 -17.64 28.35 17.45
N ILE A 109 -17.84 29.35 18.32
CA ILE A 109 -19.16 29.71 18.83
C ILE A 109 -20.05 30.28 17.70
N LEU A 110 -19.49 31.08 16.79
CA LEU A 110 -20.23 31.61 15.63
C LEU A 110 -20.63 30.48 14.65
N LEU A 111 -19.75 29.49 14.44
CA LEU A 111 -20.05 28.30 13.64
C LEU A 111 -21.15 27.45 14.26
N PHE A 112 -21.13 27.27 15.59
CA PHE A 112 -22.18 26.56 16.32
C PHE A 112 -23.52 27.28 16.25
N PHE A 113 -23.52 28.62 16.30
CA PHE A 113 -24.74 29.42 16.17
C PHE A 113 -25.34 29.40 14.75
N PHE A 114 -24.50 29.24 13.72
CA PHE A 114 -24.95 29.11 12.33
C PHE A 114 -25.49 27.71 12.00
N LEU A 115 -24.93 26.64 12.60
CA LEU A 115 -25.36 25.27 12.36
C LEU A 115 -26.69 24.92 13.06
N PHE A 116 -27.06 25.61 14.14
CA PHE A 116 -28.22 25.26 14.96
C PHE A 116 -29.41 26.23 14.86
N ARG A 117 -29.45 27.11 13.86
CA ARG A 117 -30.56 28.04 13.66
C ARG A 117 -31.44 27.64 12.48
N GLY A 118 -32.30 26.64 12.67
CA GLY A 118 -33.37 26.33 11.72
C GLY A 118 -34.25 25.11 12.06
N GLY A 119 -35.31 25.33 12.85
CA GLY A 119 -36.57 24.57 12.78
C GLY A 119 -36.86 23.54 13.89
N GLY A 120 -37.72 23.92 14.86
CA GLY A 120 -38.58 22.98 15.62
C GLY A 120 -39.71 22.42 14.73
N GLU A 121 -40.53 21.43 15.10
CA GLU A 121 -41.01 20.91 16.39
C GLU A 121 -41.77 19.55 16.09
N PRO A 122 -42.64 18.93 16.94
CA PRO A 122 -42.36 17.68 17.67
C PRO A 122 -43.29 16.45 17.41
N ALA A 123 -42.92 15.33 18.08
CA ALA A 123 -43.74 14.23 18.66
C ALA A 123 -44.53 13.25 17.76
N GLU A 124 -44.31 11.93 17.94
CA GLU A 124 -45.27 11.04 18.64
C GLU A 124 -44.66 9.65 18.93
N ALA A 125 -45.05 9.07 20.07
CA ALA A 125 -44.66 7.75 20.55
C ALA A 125 -45.82 6.77 20.38
N THR A 126 -45.53 5.53 20.02
CA THR A 126 -46.37 4.37 20.43
C THR A 126 -45.49 3.15 20.65
N ALA A 127 -45.58 2.65 21.88
CA ALA A 127 -45.08 1.35 22.32
C ALA A 127 -46.01 0.23 21.83
N GLY A 128 -45.42 -0.95 21.60
CA GLY A 128 -46.10 -2.21 21.39
C GLY A 128 -45.20 -3.35 21.89
N ASP A 129 -45.48 -3.77 23.12
CA ASP A 129 -44.82 -4.83 23.88
C ASP A 129 -44.87 -6.22 23.21
N ALA A 130 -43.78 -6.98 23.36
CA ALA A 130 -43.82 -8.43 23.55
C ALA A 130 -42.47 -8.93 24.14
N THR A 131 -42.48 -9.28 25.42
CA THR A 131 -41.52 -10.17 26.10
C THR A 131 -42.31 -11.39 26.65
N PRO A 132 -41.70 -12.47 27.20
CA PRO A 132 -40.31 -12.97 27.18
C PRO A 132 -40.21 -14.52 26.98
N THR A 133 -38.99 -15.06 26.83
CA THR A 133 -38.61 -16.29 27.55
C THR A 133 -37.10 -16.39 27.80
N VAL A 134 -36.77 -16.65 29.07
CA VAL A 134 -35.44 -16.96 29.60
C VAL A 134 -35.17 -18.46 29.41
N ALA A 135 -33.95 -18.83 28.99
CA ALA A 135 -33.38 -20.14 29.27
C ALA A 135 -31.93 -19.96 29.75
N ALA A 136 -31.67 -20.45 30.96
CA ALA A 136 -30.40 -20.37 31.65
C ALA A 136 -29.49 -21.56 31.30
N GLY A 137 -28.20 -21.27 31.16
CA GLY A 137 -27.08 -22.16 31.51
C GLY A 137 -26.53 -23.08 30.42
N VAL A 138 -25.35 -22.75 29.89
CA VAL A 138 -24.10 -23.51 30.09
C VAL A 138 -22.93 -22.53 29.91
N THR A 139 -22.08 -22.36 30.92
CA THR A 139 -20.74 -21.76 30.79
C THR A 139 -19.89 -22.69 29.92
N ALA A 140 -19.68 -22.31 28.66
CA ALA A 140 -18.69 -22.94 27.80
C ALA A 140 -17.31 -22.35 28.12
N THR A 141 -16.44 -23.17 28.71
CA THR A 141 -15.00 -22.93 28.71
C THR A 141 -14.54 -22.83 27.25
N PRO A 142 -13.77 -21.82 26.84
CA PRO A 142 -13.28 -21.74 25.46
C PRO A 142 -12.44 -22.98 25.14
N GLU A 143 -12.81 -23.72 24.10
CA GLU A 143 -12.02 -24.84 23.59
C GLU A 143 -10.66 -24.34 23.07
N PRO A 144 -9.58 -25.13 23.23
CA PRO A 144 -8.31 -24.82 22.62
C PRO A 144 -8.45 -24.86 21.09
N ILE A 145 -7.97 -23.81 20.43
CA ILE A 145 -7.88 -23.69 18.97
C ILE A 145 -7.33 -24.99 18.38
N GLN A 146 -8.10 -25.66 17.53
CA GLN A 146 -7.65 -26.86 16.82
C GLN A 146 -6.46 -26.51 15.92
N ALA A 147 -5.42 -27.35 15.97
CA ALA A 147 -4.25 -27.20 15.13
C ALA A 147 -4.65 -27.37 13.65
N LEU A 148 -4.48 -26.32 12.84
CA LEU A 148 -4.60 -26.36 11.38
C LEU A 148 -3.70 -27.49 10.83
N SER A 149 -4.31 -28.59 10.37
CA SER A 149 -3.61 -29.74 9.81
C SER A 149 -3.26 -29.47 8.34
N GLY A 150 -1.97 -29.38 8.03
CA GLY A 150 -1.45 -29.11 6.69
C GLY A 150 -0.40 -27.99 6.66
N ALA A 151 -0.51 -27.00 7.56
CA ALA A 151 0.46 -25.91 7.68
C ALA A 151 1.82 -26.34 8.28
N ASN A 152 1.88 -27.48 8.97
CA ASN A 152 3.08 -27.89 9.71
C ASN A 152 4.29 -28.25 8.84
N GLU A 153 4.08 -28.83 7.66
CA GLU A 153 5.19 -29.29 6.81
C GLU A 153 5.84 -28.13 6.04
N THR A 154 5.04 -27.16 5.58
CA THR A 154 5.55 -25.94 4.94
C THR A 154 6.17 -24.97 5.97
N LEU A 155 5.58 -24.84 7.18
CA LEU A 155 6.10 -23.96 8.23
C LEU A 155 7.40 -24.49 8.88
N GLN A 156 7.66 -25.80 8.87
CA GLN A 156 8.94 -26.36 9.38
C GLN A 156 10.13 -26.08 8.46
N GLY A 157 9.92 -25.90 7.16
CA GLY A 157 10.96 -25.40 6.25
C GLY A 157 11.30 -23.92 6.46
N ILE A 158 10.46 -23.19 7.20
CA ILE A 158 10.48 -21.73 7.31
C ILE A 158 10.92 -21.29 8.72
N GLY A 159 10.54 -22.03 9.77
CA GLY A 159 10.90 -21.75 11.17
C GLY A 159 12.39 -21.84 11.52
N GLY A 160 13.26 -22.17 10.55
CA GLY A 160 14.72 -22.23 10.74
C GLY A 160 15.45 -20.88 10.61
N LEU A 161 14.77 -19.80 10.22
CA LEU A 161 15.38 -18.50 9.92
C LEU A 161 15.08 -17.41 10.96
N GLY A 162 15.04 -17.78 12.24
CA GLY A 162 14.97 -16.84 13.39
C GLY A 162 16.20 -15.94 13.57
N GLY A 163 16.85 -15.54 12.48
CA GLY A 163 17.85 -14.47 12.48
C GLY A 163 17.17 -13.13 12.73
N SER A 164 17.83 -12.26 13.49
CA SER A 164 17.38 -10.92 13.86
C SER A 164 16.61 -10.20 12.74
N LEU A 165 15.35 -9.85 12.98
CA LEU A 165 14.57 -8.99 12.07
C LEU A 165 15.22 -7.59 12.11
N PRO A 166 15.87 -7.12 11.02
CA PRO A 166 16.65 -5.89 11.07
C PRO A 166 15.78 -4.63 11.29
N LEU A 167 14.47 -4.73 11.07
CA LEU A 167 13.52 -3.61 11.19
C LEU A 167 12.68 -3.62 12.47
N GLY A 168 12.84 -4.64 13.33
CA GLY A 168 11.91 -4.88 14.44
C GLY A 168 10.77 -5.82 14.07
N ARG A 169 10.01 -6.24 15.09
CA ARG A 169 8.83 -7.12 14.96
C ARG A 169 7.57 -6.27 14.75
N PRO A 170 6.60 -6.72 13.96
CA PRO A 170 5.27 -6.10 13.93
C PRO A 170 4.67 -5.91 15.32
N ALA A 171 4.20 -4.70 15.60
CA ALA A 171 3.54 -4.31 16.84
C ALA A 171 2.10 -3.82 16.59
N SER A 172 1.80 -3.27 15.42
CA SER A 172 0.42 -2.95 15.04
C SER A 172 0.26 -2.91 13.52
N LEU A 173 -0.98 -3.10 13.08
CA LEU A 173 -1.39 -2.99 11.68
C LEU A 173 -2.60 -2.06 11.59
N GLU A 174 -2.49 -0.97 10.84
CA GLU A 174 -3.60 -0.07 10.54
C GLU A 174 -4.08 -0.28 9.10
N LEU A 175 -5.38 -0.46 8.91
CA LEU A 175 -6.04 -0.62 7.63
C LEU A 175 -6.82 0.66 7.31
N HIS A 176 -6.48 1.33 6.22
CA HIS A 176 -7.08 2.61 5.81
C HIS A 176 -7.94 2.39 4.56
N PHE A 177 -9.26 2.50 4.71
CA PHE A 177 -10.22 2.26 3.63
C PHE A 177 -10.66 3.57 2.98
N SER A 178 -10.22 3.84 1.75
CA SER A 178 -10.50 5.11 1.04
C SER A 178 -11.99 5.34 0.79
N ARG A 179 -12.76 4.28 0.50
CA ARG A 179 -14.20 4.37 0.20
C ARG A 179 -15.01 4.88 1.40
N THR A 180 -14.69 4.45 2.62
CA THR A 180 -15.44 4.78 3.83
C THR A 180 -14.75 5.84 4.69
N GLY A 181 -13.47 6.12 4.45
CA GLY A 181 -12.64 6.95 5.33
C GLY A 181 -12.37 6.30 6.69
N GLU A 182 -12.62 5.00 6.83
CA GLU A 182 -12.47 4.28 8.10
C GLU A 182 -11.02 3.82 8.26
N VAL A 183 -10.51 3.94 9.48
CA VAL A 183 -9.21 3.40 9.88
C VAL A 183 -9.42 2.35 10.95
N VAL A 184 -8.97 1.12 10.69
CA VAL A 184 -9.05 -0.01 11.63
C VAL A 184 -7.65 -0.33 12.12
N ALA A 185 -7.42 -0.25 13.44
CA ALA A 185 -6.14 -0.60 14.05
C ALA A 185 -6.19 -1.98 14.72
N LEU A 186 -5.28 -2.86 14.33
CA LEU A 186 -5.14 -4.23 14.82
C LEU A 186 -3.82 -4.37 15.59
N PRO A 187 -3.84 -4.37 16.93
CA PRO A 187 -2.63 -4.48 17.76
C PRO A 187 -2.06 -5.91 17.74
N ILE A 188 -0.76 -6.01 17.45
CA ILE A 188 0.00 -7.26 17.42
C ILE A 188 0.79 -7.37 18.71
N ASP A 189 0.88 -8.57 19.30
CA ASP A 189 1.71 -8.82 20.47
C ASP A 189 3.09 -9.35 20.03
N PRO A 190 4.13 -8.49 19.97
CA PRO A 190 5.48 -8.89 19.53
C PRO A 190 6.20 -9.79 20.55
N SER A 191 5.67 -9.91 21.78
CA SER A 191 6.27 -10.69 22.87
C SER A 191 5.92 -12.18 22.81
N ARG A 192 4.87 -12.54 22.08
CA ARG A 192 4.35 -13.91 22.00
C ARG A 192 4.48 -14.46 20.58
N THR A 193 5.53 -15.24 20.37
CA THR A 193 5.65 -16.10 19.19
C THR A 193 5.00 -17.46 19.46
N THR A 194 4.27 -18.02 18.50
CA THR A 194 3.84 -19.42 18.56
C THR A 194 5.04 -20.36 18.46
N ASN A 195 4.84 -21.64 18.79
CA ASN A 195 5.87 -22.67 18.56
C ASN A 195 6.29 -22.80 17.09
N LYS A 196 5.54 -22.19 16.16
CA LYS A 196 5.85 -22.13 14.72
C LYS A 196 6.49 -20.80 14.30
N GLY A 197 6.78 -19.90 15.25
CA GLY A 197 7.39 -18.58 15.00
C GLY A 197 6.41 -17.47 14.60
N GLU A 198 5.11 -17.72 14.67
CA GLU A 198 4.06 -16.76 14.25
C GLU A 198 3.82 -15.73 15.36
N LEU A 199 3.59 -14.47 15.02
CA LEU A 199 3.13 -13.48 15.98
C LEU A 199 1.61 -13.55 16.11
N ARG A 200 1.11 -13.32 17.31
CA ARG A 200 -0.33 -13.27 17.57
C ARG A 200 -0.81 -11.84 17.70
N TYR A 201 -2.05 -11.59 17.32
CA TYR A 201 -2.72 -10.37 17.77
C TYR A 201 -2.92 -10.39 19.29
N ASN A 202 -3.23 -9.23 19.87
CA ASN A 202 -3.48 -9.14 21.30
C ASN A 202 -4.64 -10.05 21.75
N SER A 203 -4.75 -10.29 23.05
CA SER A 203 -5.78 -11.19 23.61
C SER A 203 -7.22 -10.76 23.30
N GLY A 204 -7.46 -9.46 23.06
CA GLY A 204 -8.78 -8.95 22.68
C GLY A 204 -9.19 -9.39 21.27
N VAL A 205 -8.31 -9.22 20.28
CA VAL A 205 -8.54 -9.68 18.90
C VAL A 205 -8.61 -11.20 18.84
N MET A 206 -7.72 -11.88 19.58
CA MET A 206 -7.69 -13.35 19.63
C MET A 206 -8.91 -13.97 20.34
N ALA A 207 -9.62 -13.20 21.16
CA ALA A 207 -10.85 -13.64 21.84
C ALA A 207 -12.13 -13.21 21.11
N GLY A 208 -11.99 -12.49 19.99
CA GLY A 208 -13.12 -12.11 19.15
C GLY A 208 -13.64 -13.27 18.31
N ASP A 209 -14.69 -12.99 17.52
CA ASP A 209 -15.38 -13.99 16.71
C ASP A 209 -14.50 -14.53 15.56
N ASP A 210 -13.50 -13.75 15.12
CA ASP A 210 -12.59 -14.08 14.02
C ASP A 210 -11.11 -13.95 14.45
N PRO A 211 -10.53 -14.94 15.16
CA PRO A 211 -9.14 -14.90 15.60
C PRO A 211 -8.18 -15.09 14.41
N VAL A 212 -7.16 -14.23 14.33
CA VAL A 212 -6.21 -14.20 13.20
C VAL A 212 -4.74 -14.21 13.66
N ALA A 213 -3.81 -14.52 12.75
CA ALA A 213 -2.38 -14.64 13.08
C ALA A 213 -1.48 -13.89 12.07
N VAL A 214 -0.30 -13.49 12.51
CA VAL A 214 0.70 -12.75 11.72
C VAL A 214 1.86 -13.68 11.41
N TRP A 215 2.17 -13.86 10.13
CA TRP A 215 3.36 -14.60 9.71
C TRP A 215 4.43 -13.66 9.16
N LEU A 216 5.69 -13.98 9.44
CA LEU A 216 6.85 -13.22 9.03
C LEU A 216 7.67 -14.04 8.06
N PHE A 217 7.96 -13.51 6.87
CA PHE A 217 8.73 -14.23 5.86
C PHE A 217 9.78 -13.36 5.15
N GLY A 218 11.05 -13.76 5.23
CA GLY A 218 11.95 -13.85 4.07
C GLY A 218 12.74 -12.65 3.54
N THR A 219 12.27 -11.40 3.63
CA THR A 219 13.05 -10.20 3.24
C THR A 219 12.76 -9.02 4.15
N VAL A 220 13.56 -7.95 4.05
CA VAL A 220 13.52 -6.81 4.96
C VAL A 220 12.11 -6.20 5.03
N LEU A 221 11.36 -6.16 3.91
CA LEU A 221 9.99 -5.63 3.83
C LEU A 221 9.04 -6.62 3.12
N ASN A 222 8.90 -7.83 3.65
CA ASN A 222 7.93 -8.81 3.15
C ASN A 222 7.12 -9.43 4.29
N TYR A 223 5.82 -9.12 4.30
CA TYR A 223 4.91 -9.50 5.38
C TYR A 223 3.74 -10.31 4.83
N ALA A 224 3.30 -11.31 5.60
CA ALA A 224 2.18 -12.16 5.22
C ALA A 224 1.25 -12.30 6.45
N ILE A 225 0.12 -11.61 6.44
CA ILE A 225 -0.68 -11.38 7.66
C ILE A 225 -2.12 -11.84 7.46
N GLY A 226 -2.63 -12.67 8.35
CA GLY A 226 -4.04 -13.02 8.40
C GLY A 226 -4.87 -11.92 9.07
N ILE A 227 -6.01 -11.57 8.47
CA ILE A 227 -7.03 -10.66 9.02
C ILE A 227 -8.44 -11.16 8.66
N PRO A 228 -9.51 -10.69 9.33
CA PRO A 228 -10.87 -11.12 9.03
C PRO A 228 -11.27 -10.90 7.55
N GLU A 229 -12.07 -11.82 7.00
CA GLU A 229 -12.45 -11.83 5.58
C GLU A 229 -13.13 -10.52 5.14
N ASN A 230 -14.02 -10.00 5.99
CA ASN A 230 -14.71 -8.75 5.74
C ASN A 230 -13.74 -7.55 5.64
N MET A 231 -12.56 -7.61 6.25
CA MET A 231 -11.55 -6.55 6.14
C MET A 231 -10.77 -6.66 4.83
N VAL A 232 -10.44 -7.88 4.38
CA VAL A 232 -9.72 -8.09 3.10
C VAL A 232 -10.58 -7.67 1.92
N THR A 233 -11.82 -8.16 1.88
CA THR A 233 -12.75 -7.95 0.75
C THR A 233 -13.23 -6.50 0.60
N ARG A 234 -13.02 -5.67 1.63
CA ARG A 234 -13.33 -4.24 1.60
C ARG A 234 -12.28 -3.39 0.89
N PHE A 235 -11.06 -3.90 0.75
CA PHE A 235 -9.99 -3.14 0.13
C PHE A 235 -10.26 -2.83 -1.34
N LEU A 236 -9.79 -1.67 -1.76
CA LEU A 236 -9.67 -1.29 -3.17
C LEU A 236 -8.20 -1.02 -3.52
N PRO A 237 -7.83 -1.19 -4.80
CA PRO A 237 -6.57 -0.67 -5.31
C PRO A 237 -6.40 0.81 -4.92
N GLY A 238 -5.28 1.14 -4.27
CA GLY A 238 -4.97 2.47 -3.75
C GLY A 238 -5.23 2.67 -2.26
N ASP A 239 -5.91 1.73 -1.59
CA ASP A 239 -6.02 1.74 -0.12
C ASP A 239 -4.65 1.56 0.54
N ARG A 240 -4.53 1.99 1.81
CA ARG A 240 -3.26 1.99 2.53
C ARG A 240 -3.27 1.08 3.72
N ILE A 241 -2.13 0.48 3.98
CA ILE A 241 -1.87 -0.35 5.15
C ILE A 241 -0.62 0.20 5.84
N VAL A 242 -0.69 0.50 7.12
CA VAL A 242 0.46 0.98 7.90
C VAL A 242 0.84 -0.11 8.90
N LEU A 243 2.07 -0.60 8.79
CA LEU A 243 2.66 -1.53 9.74
C LEU A 243 3.58 -0.76 10.68
N GLN A 244 3.33 -0.83 11.98
CA GLN A 244 4.26 -0.31 12.98
C GLN A 244 5.02 -1.46 13.61
N THR A 245 6.30 -1.24 13.90
CA THR A 245 7.16 -2.20 14.60
C THR A 245 7.37 -1.82 16.06
N ASP A 246 7.83 -2.79 16.85
CA ASP A 246 8.24 -2.62 18.25
C ASP A 246 9.43 -1.66 18.44
N THR A 247 10.20 -1.41 17.38
CA THR A 247 11.27 -0.41 17.33
C THR A 247 10.77 1.00 17.05
N GLY A 248 9.46 1.19 16.81
CA GLY A 248 8.83 2.47 16.49
C GLY A 248 8.93 2.87 15.01
N ALA A 249 9.42 1.99 14.13
CA ALA A 249 9.39 2.24 12.69
C ALA A 249 7.96 2.03 12.15
N ALA A 250 7.58 2.84 11.16
CA ALA A 250 6.31 2.73 10.47
C ALA A 250 6.54 2.55 8.97
N PHE A 251 5.94 1.51 8.39
CA PHE A 251 6.03 1.18 6.98
C PHE A 251 4.65 1.27 6.35
N THR A 252 4.53 2.04 5.28
CA THR A 252 3.26 2.16 4.54
C THR A 252 3.30 1.26 3.32
N PHE A 253 2.19 0.58 3.07
CA PHE A 253 1.98 -0.26 1.90
C PHE A 253 0.72 0.20 1.17
N LEU A 254 0.76 0.15 -0.15
CA LEU A 254 -0.37 0.47 -1.01
C LEU A 254 -0.97 -0.83 -1.55
N VAL A 255 -2.27 -1.03 -1.36
CA VAL A 255 -3.00 -2.16 -1.93
C VAL A 255 -3.04 -2.02 -3.46
N GLY A 256 -2.54 -3.03 -4.16
CA GLY A 256 -2.56 -3.09 -5.62
C GLY A 256 -3.74 -3.92 -6.13
N THR A 257 -3.85 -5.16 -5.66
CA THR A 257 -4.83 -6.13 -6.15
C THR A 257 -5.54 -6.82 -4.99
N VAL A 258 -6.84 -7.01 -5.13
CA VAL A 258 -7.65 -7.84 -4.25
C VAL A 258 -8.25 -8.95 -5.10
N GLU A 259 -8.02 -10.20 -4.73
CA GLU A 259 -8.43 -11.37 -5.50
C GLU A 259 -8.71 -12.56 -4.60
N THR A 260 -9.27 -13.62 -5.17
CA THR A 260 -9.50 -14.89 -4.47
C THR A 260 -8.52 -15.92 -5.02
N ARG A 261 -7.80 -16.62 -4.12
CA ARG A 261 -6.84 -17.66 -4.50
C ARG A 261 -7.09 -18.98 -3.79
N PRO A 262 -6.69 -20.11 -4.42
CA PRO A 262 -6.63 -21.37 -3.72
C PRO A 262 -5.43 -21.39 -2.78
N ASN A 263 -5.72 -21.69 -1.52
CA ASN A 263 -4.83 -21.93 -0.39
C ASN A 263 -3.91 -20.75 -0.01
N TYR A 264 -3.94 -20.40 1.27
CA TYR A 264 -3.05 -19.40 1.88
C TYR A 264 -1.57 -19.83 1.88
N ALA A 265 -1.28 -21.12 1.68
CA ALA A 265 0.07 -21.70 1.67
C ALA A 265 0.70 -21.84 0.27
N THR A 266 0.27 -21.05 -0.71
CA THR A 266 0.93 -21.07 -2.02
C THR A 266 2.31 -20.41 -1.97
N ASN A 267 3.34 -21.10 -2.47
CA ASN A 267 4.71 -20.58 -2.56
C ASN A 267 4.77 -19.22 -3.28
N GLU A 268 3.81 -18.94 -4.17
CA GLU A 268 3.71 -17.68 -4.91
C GLU A 268 3.27 -16.50 -4.03
N LEU A 269 2.37 -16.71 -3.05
CA LEU A 269 1.89 -15.66 -2.14
C LEU A 269 2.87 -15.33 -1.01
N LEU A 270 3.70 -16.32 -0.66
CA LEU A 270 4.75 -16.24 0.36
C LEU A 270 6.15 -16.07 -0.25
N ARG A 271 6.20 -15.67 -1.51
CA ARG A 271 7.43 -15.44 -2.26
C ARG A 271 8.33 -14.44 -1.54
N GLN A 272 9.54 -14.88 -1.19
CA GLN A 272 10.49 -14.08 -0.40
C GLN A 272 11.09 -12.91 -1.19
N ASP A 273 11.08 -12.96 -2.52
CA ASP A 273 11.63 -11.96 -3.42
C ASP A 273 10.74 -10.73 -3.62
N ARG A 274 9.49 -10.76 -3.14
CA ARG A 274 8.57 -9.62 -3.24
C ARG A 274 8.75 -8.66 -2.07
N VAL A 275 8.82 -7.36 -2.37
CA VAL A 275 8.80 -6.29 -1.38
C VAL A 275 7.36 -5.80 -1.23
N GLY A 276 6.73 -6.14 -0.11
CA GLY A 276 5.33 -5.78 0.10
C GLY A 276 4.67 -6.52 1.26
N MET A 277 3.35 -6.59 1.19
CA MET A 277 2.53 -7.26 2.18
C MET A 277 1.43 -8.07 1.51
N THR A 278 1.21 -9.29 1.97
CA THR A 278 0.05 -10.12 1.62
C THR A 278 -0.87 -10.15 2.82
N LEU A 279 -2.14 -9.76 2.65
CA LEU A 279 -3.18 -9.94 3.66
C LEU A 279 -4.09 -11.10 3.25
N PHE A 280 -4.33 -12.05 4.16
CA PHE A 280 -5.20 -13.20 3.93
C PHE A 280 -6.46 -13.10 4.77
N ALA A 281 -7.59 -13.50 4.20
CA ALA A 281 -8.81 -13.70 4.95
C ALA A 281 -8.70 -14.94 5.83
N LEU A 282 -8.75 -14.75 7.15
CA LEU A 282 -8.75 -15.82 8.13
C LEU A 282 -9.84 -15.62 9.20
N PRO A 283 -10.45 -16.70 9.71
CA PRO A 283 -10.36 -18.06 9.16
C PRO A 283 -10.95 -18.13 7.74
N ALA A 284 -10.35 -18.90 6.85
CA ALA A 284 -10.89 -19.06 5.49
C ALA A 284 -12.11 -19.99 5.53
N ALA A 285 -13.22 -19.57 4.93
CA ALA A 285 -14.43 -20.40 4.82
C ALA A 285 -14.23 -21.61 3.91
N ASP A 286 -13.42 -21.46 2.85
CA ASP A 286 -12.98 -22.53 1.94
C ASP A 286 -11.49 -22.32 1.62
N GLU A 287 -10.68 -23.34 1.86
CA GLU A 287 -9.24 -23.30 1.57
C GLU A 287 -8.96 -23.08 0.08
N ASN A 288 -9.90 -23.36 -0.83
CA ASN A 288 -9.74 -23.12 -2.26
C ASN A 288 -10.19 -21.72 -2.71
N GLN A 289 -10.82 -20.95 -1.82
CA GLN A 289 -11.34 -19.63 -2.11
C GLN A 289 -10.99 -18.67 -0.97
N VAL A 290 -9.71 -18.38 -0.82
CA VAL A 290 -9.22 -17.42 0.19
C VAL A 290 -9.13 -16.04 -0.43
N PRO A 291 -9.88 -15.03 0.05
CA PRO A 291 -9.64 -13.64 -0.32
C PRO A 291 -8.25 -13.19 0.14
N VAL A 292 -7.55 -12.52 -0.76
CA VAL A 292 -6.19 -12.02 -0.57
C VAL A 292 -6.09 -10.59 -1.07
N ALA A 293 -5.46 -9.72 -0.29
CA ALA A 293 -5.03 -8.41 -0.74
C ALA A 293 -3.50 -8.37 -0.86
N LEU A 294 -3.02 -8.00 -2.04
CA LEU A 294 -1.60 -7.82 -2.34
C LEU A 294 -1.27 -6.34 -2.30
N ALA A 295 -0.34 -5.96 -1.43
CA ALA A 295 0.14 -4.61 -1.27
C ALA A 295 1.64 -4.51 -1.52
N SER A 296 2.08 -3.39 -2.08
CA SER A 296 3.49 -3.06 -2.32
C SER A 296 3.94 -1.95 -1.38
N TYR A 297 5.24 -1.89 -1.06
CA TYR A 297 5.77 -0.82 -0.20
C TYR A 297 5.58 0.57 -0.87
N ASP A 298 5.04 1.54 -0.14
CA ASP A 298 4.72 2.89 -0.64
C ASP A 298 5.92 3.84 -0.49
N ILE A 299 6.96 3.59 -1.28
CA ILE A 299 8.16 4.46 -1.32
C ILE A 299 7.83 5.87 -1.82
N ALA A 300 6.83 5.98 -2.70
CA ALA A 300 6.36 7.25 -3.24
C ALA A 300 5.69 8.11 -2.15
N GLY A 301 4.86 7.50 -1.31
CA GLY A 301 4.23 8.15 -0.18
C GLY A 301 5.25 8.67 0.83
N GLU A 302 6.29 7.87 1.11
CA GLU A 302 7.42 8.30 1.92
C GLU A 302 8.15 9.49 1.29
N ALA A 303 8.38 9.46 -0.03
CA ALA A 303 8.99 10.55 -0.78
C ALA A 303 8.17 11.84 -0.73
N ALA A 304 6.86 11.74 -0.94
CA ALA A 304 5.97 12.89 -0.87
C ALA A 304 5.95 13.52 0.53
N ALA A 305 5.98 12.71 1.59
CA ALA A 305 5.95 13.19 2.97
C ALA A 305 7.27 13.83 3.41
N LEU A 306 8.40 13.26 3.00
CA LEU A 306 9.72 13.73 3.42
C LEU A 306 10.29 14.85 2.53
N ALA A 307 9.69 15.12 1.37
CA ALA A 307 10.17 16.06 0.34
C ALA A 307 11.67 15.85 0.05
N PRO A 308 12.06 14.92 -0.86
CA PRO A 308 13.44 14.46 -0.99
C PRO A 308 14.40 15.63 -1.16
N ALA A 309 15.30 15.79 -0.19
CA ALA A 309 16.31 16.85 -0.20
C ALA A 309 17.33 16.67 -1.36
N ASN A 310 17.45 15.45 -1.88
CA ASN A 310 18.44 15.07 -2.89
C ASN A 310 17.77 14.52 -4.14
N ARG A 311 17.85 15.29 -5.23
CA ARG A 311 17.43 14.88 -6.58
C ARG A 311 18.64 14.80 -7.51
N TYR A 312 18.71 13.73 -8.30
CA TYR A 312 19.82 13.44 -9.18
C TYR A 312 19.33 13.26 -10.62
N PRO A 313 20.03 13.79 -11.64
CA PRO A 313 19.70 13.48 -13.03
C PRO A 313 20.15 12.07 -13.41
N VAL A 314 19.54 11.49 -14.44
CA VAL A 314 20.03 10.26 -15.09
C VAL A 314 21.51 10.43 -15.47
N GLY A 315 22.33 9.42 -15.18
CA GLY A 315 23.76 9.38 -15.42
C GLY A 315 24.62 9.92 -14.27
N ALA A 316 24.05 10.64 -13.30
CA ALA A 316 24.80 11.12 -12.15
C ALA A 316 24.89 10.04 -11.04
N PRO A 317 26.09 9.73 -10.53
CA PRO A 317 26.23 8.85 -9.38
C PRO A 317 25.81 9.57 -8.09
N PHE A 318 25.20 8.82 -7.17
CA PHE A 318 24.90 9.29 -5.81
C PHE A 318 25.15 8.20 -4.78
N THR A 319 25.41 8.58 -3.53
CA THR A 319 25.76 7.63 -2.46
C THR A 319 24.74 7.68 -1.33
N VAL A 320 24.22 6.51 -0.95
CA VAL A 320 23.32 6.32 0.19
C VAL A 320 23.93 5.28 1.13
N ALA A 321 24.24 5.67 2.36
CA ALA A 321 24.78 4.78 3.40
C ALA A 321 25.97 3.90 2.92
N GLY A 322 26.91 4.51 2.19
CA GLY A 322 28.12 3.86 1.66
C GLY A 322 27.92 3.07 0.36
N VAL A 323 26.70 3.04 -0.18
CA VAL A 323 26.37 2.41 -1.47
C VAL A 323 26.23 3.50 -2.53
N THR A 324 27.02 3.43 -3.59
CA THR A 324 26.95 4.31 -4.76
C THR A 324 26.06 3.71 -5.83
N LEU A 325 25.16 4.53 -6.35
CA LEU A 325 24.10 4.18 -7.29
C LEU A 325 24.20 5.07 -8.51
N THR A 326 23.99 4.52 -9.69
CA THR A 326 23.88 5.31 -10.93
C THR A 326 22.80 4.70 -11.80
N VAL A 327 21.74 5.45 -12.09
CA VAL A 327 20.80 5.10 -13.17
C VAL A 327 21.41 5.61 -14.46
N SER A 328 21.88 4.72 -15.32
CA SER A 328 22.61 5.08 -16.54
C SER A 328 21.69 5.27 -17.76
N ASN A 329 20.56 4.57 -17.79
CA ASN A 329 19.63 4.65 -18.91
C ASN A 329 18.19 4.41 -18.48
N VAL A 330 17.26 5.00 -19.24
CA VAL A 330 15.82 4.78 -19.12
C VAL A 330 15.28 4.47 -20.51
N ALA A 331 14.66 3.31 -20.66
CA ALA A 331 14.01 2.91 -21.90
C ALA A 331 12.50 2.82 -21.71
N TYR A 332 11.75 3.27 -22.71
CA TYR A 332 10.29 3.31 -22.70
C TYR A 332 9.74 2.46 -23.85
N ASN A 333 8.72 1.67 -23.59
CA ASN A 333 8.01 0.87 -24.59
C ASN A 333 6.50 0.91 -24.29
N GLN A 334 5.67 0.77 -25.32
CA GLN A 334 4.24 0.48 -25.12
C GLN A 334 4.00 -1.02 -25.14
N SER A 335 3.17 -1.49 -24.21
CA SER A 335 2.58 -2.81 -24.25
C SER A 335 1.26 -2.79 -25.03
N LEU A 336 0.80 -3.98 -25.43
CA LEU A 336 -0.40 -4.14 -26.28
C LEU A 336 -1.69 -3.61 -25.62
N ASP A 337 -1.74 -3.66 -24.29
CA ASP A 337 -2.82 -3.13 -23.44
C ASP A 337 -2.76 -1.60 -23.23
N GLY A 338 -1.79 -0.91 -23.83
CA GLY A 338 -1.63 0.55 -23.74
C GLY A 338 -0.83 1.04 -22.53
N ARG A 339 -0.35 0.13 -21.66
CA ARG A 339 0.52 0.52 -20.54
C ARG A 339 1.90 0.95 -21.03
N LEU A 340 2.55 1.78 -20.23
CA LEU A 340 3.93 2.20 -20.42
C LEU A 340 4.85 1.22 -19.68
N ALA A 341 5.61 0.44 -20.43
CA ALA A 341 6.70 -0.38 -19.90
C ALA A 341 7.98 0.45 -19.82
N ILE A 342 8.49 0.64 -18.60
CA ILE A 342 9.68 1.44 -18.31
C ILE A 342 10.79 0.52 -17.82
N THR A 343 11.95 0.59 -18.46
CA THR A 343 13.13 -0.17 -18.04
C THR A 343 14.20 0.80 -17.56
N LEU A 344 14.57 0.71 -16.28
CA LEU A 344 15.75 1.38 -15.74
C LEU A 344 16.97 0.47 -15.85
N THR A 345 18.09 1.02 -16.28
CA THR A 345 19.38 0.32 -16.26
C THR A 345 20.37 1.16 -15.46
N GLY A 346 21.24 0.51 -14.71
CA GLY A 346 22.18 1.21 -13.86
C GLY A 346 23.24 0.32 -13.22
N THR A 347 24.00 0.92 -12.32
CA THR A 347 25.03 0.25 -11.54
C THR A 347 24.88 0.56 -10.06
N VAL A 348 25.35 -0.38 -9.24
CA VAL A 348 25.42 -0.28 -7.79
C VAL A 348 26.81 -0.74 -7.33
N ALA A 349 27.44 0.03 -6.44
CA ALA A 349 28.76 -0.26 -5.90
C ALA A 349 28.81 0.02 -4.39
N GLY A 350 29.57 -0.76 -3.63
CA GLY A 350 29.70 -0.62 -2.17
C GLY A 350 29.27 -1.88 -1.42
N ASP A 351 29.30 -1.81 -0.09
CA ASP A 351 28.90 -2.94 0.77
C ASP A 351 27.38 -2.97 0.97
N LEU A 352 26.80 -4.03 0.41
CA LEU A 352 25.39 -4.34 0.38
C LEU A 352 25.02 -5.51 1.31
N SER A 353 25.97 -6.01 2.09
CA SER A 353 25.76 -7.15 3.00
C SER A 353 24.61 -6.86 3.97
N GLY A 354 23.55 -7.67 3.89
CA GLY A 354 22.35 -7.51 4.73
C GLY A 354 21.50 -6.29 4.38
N LYS A 355 21.72 -5.64 3.23
CA LYS A 355 20.94 -4.49 2.75
C LYS A 355 20.18 -4.84 1.48
N GLN A 356 19.08 -4.13 1.27
CA GLN A 356 18.27 -4.22 0.07
C GLN A 356 18.00 -2.82 -0.47
N LEU A 357 18.25 -2.62 -1.76
CA LEU A 357 17.92 -1.37 -2.44
C LEU A 357 16.54 -1.54 -3.07
N LEU A 358 15.65 -0.61 -2.75
CA LEU A 358 14.30 -0.53 -3.29
C LEU A 358 14.18 0.63 -4.24
N VAL A 359 13.44 0.45 -5.32
CA VAL A 359 13.15 1.48 -6.30
C VAL A 359 11.67 1.42 -6.70
N GLY A 360 11.01 2.57 -6.72
CA GLY A 360 9.67 2.75 -7.28
C GLY A 360 9.65 3.95 -8.22
N LEU A 361 8.69 3.99 -9.15
CA LEU A 361 8.48 5.11 -10.05
C LEU A 361 7.29 5.94 -9.63
N THR A 362 7.43 7.26 -9.78
CA THR A 362 6.37 8.22 -9.45
C THR A 362 6.17 9.23 -10.57
N SER A 363 4.90 9.55 -10.85
CA SER A 363 4.51 10.64 -11.75
C SER A 363 3.19 11.24 -11.29
N ARG A 364 3.23 12.49 -10.79
CA ARG A 364 2.05 13.24 -10.31
C ARG A 364 1.20 12.44 -9.30
N ALA A 365 0.17 11.75 -9.78
CA ALA A 365 -0.78 10.96 -8.98
C ALA A 365 -0.63 9.45 -9.19
N GLU A 366 0.24 9.02 -10.09
CA GLU A 366 0.47 7.63 -10.44
C GLU A 366 1.79 7.14 -9.83
N GLN A 367 1.81 5.90 -9.38
CA GLN A 367 3.01 5.23 -8.89
C GLN A 367 3.08 3.80 -9.40
N SER A 368 4.31 3.28 -9.56
CA SER A 368 4.53 1.87 -9.83
C SER A 368 4.59 1.08 -8.53
N GLU A 369 4.56 -0.25 -8.64
CA GLU A 369 5.01 -1.11 -7.55
C GLU A 369 6.50 -0.85 -7.25
N THR A 370 6.87 -1.02 -5.98
CA THR A 370 8.26 -0.98 -5.53
C THR A 370 8.94 -2.31 -5.82
N VAL A 371 10.12 -2.23 -6.45
CA VAL A 371 10.91 -3.40 -6.85
C VAL A 371 12.24 -3.40 -6.09
N ALA A 372 12.65 -4.58 -5.63
CA ALA A 372 13.99 -4.78 -5.10
C ALA A 372 15.02 -4.89 -6.22
N VAL A 373 16.14 -4.21 -6.06
CA VAL A 373 17.26 -4.35 -6.99
C VAL A 373 18.00 -5.65 -6.70
N PRO A 374 18.19 -6.53 -7.70
CA PRO A 374 19.03 -7.71 -7.53
C PRO A 374 20.49 -7.26 -7.42
N LEU A 375 21.12 -7.54 -6.29
CA LEU A 375 22.43 -6.98 -5.93
C LEU A 375 23.62 -7.85 -6.36
N GLU A 376 23.37 -8.89 -7.18
CA GLU A 376 24.34 -9.96 -7.44
C GLU A 376 25.48 -9.56 -8.40
N THR A 377 25.32 -8.52 -9.23
CA THR A 377 26.23 -8.28 -10.37
C THR A 377 26.77 -6.85 -10.48
N GLY A 378 26.47 -5.95 -9.53
CA GLY A 378 26.89 -4.54 -9.57
C GLY A 378 26.29 -3.72 -10.71
N ALA A 379 25.57 -4.36 -11.64
CA ALA A 379 24.70 -3.75 -12.63
C ALA A 379 23.28 -4.22 -12.37
N PHE A 380 22.30 -3.38 -12.68
CA PHE A 380 20.90 -3.73 -12.53
C PHE A 380 20.08 -3.35 -13.75
N GLN A 381 19.00 -4.09 -13.95
CA GLN A 381 17.93 -3.77 -14.88
C GLN A 381 16.61 -3.99 -14.15
N LEU A 382 15.80 -2.94 -14.06
CA LEU A 382 14.50 -2.97 -13.39
C LEU A 382 13.41 -2.67 -14.42
N ALA A 383 12.34 -3.46 -14.40
CA ALA A 383 11.19 -3.26 -15.27
C ALA A 383 9.98 -2.81 -14.44
N PHE A 384 9.32 -1.77 -14.91
CA PHE A 384 8.13 -1.20 -14.31
C PHE A 384 7.02 -1.10 -15.35
N SER A 385 5.77 -1.15 -14.90
CA SER A 385 4.60 -0.97 -15.76
C SER A 385 3.69 0.12 -15.18
N MET A 386 3.50 1.20 -15.93
CA MET A 386 2.68 2.34 -15.53
C MET A 386 1.49 2.54 -16.47
N PRO A 387 0.38 3.14 -16.01
CA PRO A 387 -0.77 3.42 -16.86
C PRO A 387 -0.45 4.43 -17.97
N GLU A 388 -1.24 4.43 -19.05
CA GLU A 388 -1.05 5.32 -20.20
C GLU A 388 -1.10 6.82 -19.83
N THR A 389 -1.81 7.16 -18.75
CA THR A 389 -1.99 8.51 -18.20
C THR A 389 -0.67 9.22 -17.86
N VAL A 390 0.44 8.48 -17.70
CA VAL A 390 1.75 9.07 -17.39
C VAL A 390 2.48 9.62 -18.63
N GLN A 391 2.02 9.34 -19.84
CA GLN A 391 2.67 9.85 -21.06
C GLN A 391 2.74 11.39 -21.08
N GLY A 392 3.94 11.93 -21.33
CA GLY A 392 4.21 13.37 -21.28
C GLY A 392 4.29 13.98 -19.88
N ALA A 393 4.09 13.20 -18.81
CA ALA A 393 4.30 13.64 -17.44
C ALA A 393 5.76 13.41 -17.01
N THR A 394 6.24 14.23 -16.08
CA THR A 394 7.58 14.04 -15.48
C THR A 394 7.57 12.84 -14.55
N LEU A 395 8.52 11.94 -14.76
CA LEU A 395 8.76 10.76 -13.97
C LEU A 395 9.97 10.96 -13.06
N ALA A 396 9.89 10.35 -11.89
CA ALA A 396 10.99 10.20 -10.97
C ALA A 396 11.12 8.73 -10.54
N ALA A 397 12.35 8.30 -10.25
CA ALA A 397 12.63 7.03 -9.58
C ALA A 397 13.02 7.33 -8.14
N ASP A 398 12.16 6.94 -7.21
CA ASP A 398 12.40 7.07 -5.78
C ASP A 398 13.11 5.80 -5.30
N SER A 399 14.21 5.98 -4.59
CA SER A 399 15.07 4.89 -4.15
C SER A 399 15.37 4.96 -2.66
N ARG A 400 15.39 3.79 -2.02
CA ARG A 400 15.65 3.67 -0.59
C ARG A 400 16.47 2.42 -0.30
N LEU A 401 17.53 2.58 0.47
CA LEU A 401 18.32 1.47 0.97
C LEU A 401 17.81 1.05 2.35
N PHE A 402 17.55 -0.24 2.52
CA PHE A 402 17.10 -0.81 3.79
C PHE A 402 18.12 -1.80 4.36
N PRO A 403 18.32 -1.84 5.69
CA PRO A 403 17.85 -0.86 6.68
C PRO A 403 18.66 0.47 6.62
N GLY A 404 18.03 1.58 7.04
CA GLY A 404 18.71 2.81 7.46
C GLY A 404 19.20 3.79 6.38
N GLY A 405 18.90 3.58 5.09
CA GLY A 405 19.24 4.51 4.02
C GLY A 405 18.26 5.66 3.87
N ALA A 406 18.79 6.87 3.64
CA ALA A 406 17.97 8.02 3.27
C ALA A 406 17.31 7.79 1.89
N LEU A 407 16.14 8.38 1.70
CA LEU A 407 15.49 8.43 0.41
C LEU A 407 16.32 9.28 -0.57
N ALA A 408 16.46 8.80 -1.81
CA ALA A 408 17.09 9.51 -2.91
C ALA A 408 16.21 9.40 -4.16
N THR A 409 16.06 10.50 -4.89
CA THR A 409 15.21 10.57 -6.07
C THR A 409 16.04 10.82 -7.32
N VAL A 410 15.81 10.06 -8.38
CA VAL A 410 16.40 10.29 -9.70
C VAL A 410 15.34 10.88 -10.62
N ASP A 411 15.57 12.08 -11.15
CA ASP A 411 14.69 12.72 -12.13
C ASP A 411 14.88 12.05 -13.49
N LEU A 412 13.85 11.33 -13.96
CA LEU A 412 13.88 10.59 -15.24
C LEU A 412 13.46 11.47 -16.43
N GLY A 413 12.92 12.67 -16.17
CA GLY A 413 12.39 13.56 -17.19
C GLY A 413 10.97 13.20 -17.61
N ALA A 414 10.50 13.78 -18.72
CA ALA A 414 9.15 13.54 -19.21
C ALA A 414 9.06 12.19 -19.94
N ALA A 415 8.06 11.38 -19.60
CA ALA A 415 7.73 10.19 -20.38
C ALA A 415 7.40 10.61 -21.83
N PRO A 416 7.84 9.85 -22.84
CA PRO A 416 7.51 10.14 -24.23
C PRO A 416 5.99 10.11 -24.46
N ARG A 417 5.54 10.94 -25.40
CA ARG A 417 4.18 10.89 -25.94
C ARG A 417 4.21 10.11 -27.25
N PHE A 418 3.86 8.84 -27.19
CA PHE A 418 4.11 7.90 -28.29
C PHE A 418 3.29 8.19 -29.54
N ASP A 419 2.11 8.79 -29.39
CA ASP A 419 1.28 9.30 -30.47
C ASP A 419 1.96 10.38 -31.32
N GLN A 420 3.01 11.02 -30.79
CA GLN A 420 3.81 12.03 -31.48
C GLN A 420 5.08 11.47 -32.12
N LEU A 421 5.40 10.20 -31.86
CA LEU A 421 6.63 9.56 -32.34
C LEU A 421 6.42 8.71 -33.58
N LEU A 422 5.18 8.48 -34.00
CA LEU A 422 4.87 7.75 -35.23
C LEU A 422 5.05 8.64 -36.47
N GLU A 423 5.72 8.10 -37.47
CA GLU A 423 5.78 8.69 -38.81
C GLU A 423 4.69 8.06 -39.69
N ILE A 424 3.91 8.90 -40.36
CA ILE A 424 2.77 8.46 -41.18
C ILE A 424 2.95 9.06 -42.58
N SER A 425 2.94 8.22 -43.61
CA SER A 425 2.99 8.70 -44.99
C SER A 425 1.65 9.34 -45.38
N PRO A 426 1.63 10.33 -46.29
CA PRO A 426 0.39 10.85 -46.86
C PRO A 426 -0.48 9.71 -47.42
N PRO A 427 -1.76 9.62 -47.02
CA PRO A 427 -2.63 8.55 -47.47
C PRO A 427 -2.98 8.72 -48.94
N THR A 428 -3.05 7.60 -49.67
CA THR A 428 -3.54 7.54 -51.05
C THR A 428 -4.89 6.86 -51.06
N ALA A 429 -5.91 7.54 -51.60
CA ALA A 429 -7.26 7.01 -51.68
C ALA A 429 -7.65 6.69 -53.13
N GLN A 430 -8.37 5.59 -53.33
CA GLN A 430 -8.90 5.17 -54.63
C GLN A 430 -10.34 4.66 -54.46
N LEU A 431 -11.21 4.94 -55.42
CA LEU A 431 -12.56 4.39 -55.47
C LEU A 431 -12.63 3.29 -56.52
N ASP A 432 -13.03 2.09 -56.13
CA ASP A 432 -13.43 1.07 -57.08
C ASP A 432 -14.87 1.33 -57.53
N THR A 433 -15.02 1.83 -58.76
CA THR A 433 -16.33 2.13 -59.36
C THR A 433 -17.20 0.90 -59.60
N THR A 434 -16.62 -0.31 -59.55
CA THR A 434 -17.35 -1.57 -59.75
C THR A 434 -18.05 -2.01 -58.47
N THR A 435 -17.36 -1.93 -57.34
CA THR A 435 -17.87 -2.34 -56.03
C THR A 435 -18.46 -1.18 -55.23
N GLY A 436 -18.11 0.06 -55.57
CA GLY A 436 -18.47 1.26 -54.82
C GLY A 436 -17.66 1.45 -53.53
N LEU A 437 -16.61 0.65 -53.31
CA LEU A 437 -15.76 0.73 -52.13
C LEU A 437 -14.57 1.66 -52.36
N ALA A 438 -14.26 2.47 -51.35
CA ALA A 438 -13.06 3.27 -51.32
C ALA A 438 -11.96 2.54 -50.53
N THR A 439 -10.76 2.49 -51.11
CA THR A 439 -9.56 1.96 -50.46
C THR A 439 -8.61 3.10 -50.13
N VAL A 440 -8.08 3.12 -48.90
CA VAL A 440 -7.05 4.07 -48.47
C VAL A 440 -5.82 3.29 -48.06
N VAL A 441 -4.68 3.65 -48.65
CA VAL A 441 -3.39 3.01 -48.40
C VAL A 441 -2.42 4.03 -47.81
N PHE A 442 -1.73 3.64 -46.75
CA PHE A 442 -0.73 4.46 -46.06
C PHE A 442 0.28 3.57 -45.33
N THR A 443 1.45 4.12 -45.05
CA THR A 443 2.50 3.45 -44.27
C THR A 443 2.63 4.15 -42.92
N VAL A 444 2.73 3.35 -41.86
CA VAL A 444 3.08 3.81 -40.52
C VAL A 444 4.44 3.26 -40.14
N THR A 445 5.32 4.13 -39.68
CA THR A 445 6.71 3.82 -39.33
C THR A 445 6.96 4.17 -37.87
N ASN A 446 7.67 3.29 -37.18
CA ASN A 446 8.20 3.55 -35.84
C ASN A 446 9.68 3.98 -35.94
N PRO A 447 10.00 5.29 -35.96
CA PRO A 447 11.39 5.78 -35.91
C PRO A 447 11.97 5.76 -34.49
N TYR A 448 11.16 5.47 -33.46
CA TYR A 448 11.58 5.47 -32.07
C TYR A 448 12.39 4.22 -31.73
N THR A 449 13.25 4.34 -30.72
CA THR A 449 14.14 3.25 -30.27
C THR A 449 13.42 2.17 -29.46
N GLY A 450 12.18 2.42 -29.04
CA GLY A 450 11.32 1.48 -28.31
C GLY A 450 10.11 1.05 -29.13
N THR A 451 9.39 0.06 -28.63
CA THR A 451 8.15 -0.44 -29.25
C THR A 451 7.01 0.56 -29.09
N LEU A 452 6.29 0.84 -30.19
CA LEU A 452 5.11 1.70 -30.21
C LEU A 452 3.84 0.89 -30.49
N ARG A 453 2.70 1.35 -29.98
CA ARG A 453 1.38 0.72 -30.18
C ARG A 453 0.53 1.57 -31.11
N LEU A 454 -0.12 0.93 -32.07
CA LEU A 454 -1.28 1.45 -32.78
C LEU A 454 -2.54 0.98 -32.03
N PRO A 455 -3.28 1.86 -31.33
CA PRO A 455 -4.48 1.46 -30.62
C PRO A 455 -5.65 1.16 -31.57
N THR A 456 -6.74 0.58 -31.05
CA THR A 456 -7.93 0.22 -31.84
C THR A 456 -8.60 1.45 -32.47
N ASP A 457 -8.59 2.58 -31.77
CA ASP A 457 -9.13 3.86 -32.21
C ASP A 457 -8.10 4.73 -32.96
N PHE A 458 -6.95 4.16 -33.32
CA PHE A 458 -5.91 4.87 -34.07
C PHE A 458 -6.42 5.42 -35.39
N ILE A 459 -7.37 4.71 -36.01
CA ILE A 459 -7.95 5.06 -37.31
C ILE A 459 -9.40 5.48 -37.10
N GLN A 460 -9.75 6.69 -37.57
CA GLN A 460 -11.12 7.18 -37.56
C GLN A 460 -11.48 7.79 -38.92
N LEU A 461 -12.69 7.50 -39.39
CA LEU A 461 -13.25 8.03 -40.63
C LEU A 461 -14.58 8.70 -40.30
N HIS A 462 -14.74 9.97 -40.65
CA HIS A 462 -16.00 10.68 -40.50
C HIS A 462 -16.40 11.39 -41.80
N PRO A 463 -17.68 11.48 -42.14
CA PRO A 463 -18.13 12.41 -43.17
C PRO A 463 -17.82 13.86 -42.76
N ALA A 464 -17.29 14.67 -43.67
CA ALA A 464 -16.93 16.06 -43.39
C ALA A 464 -18.13 16.96 -43.11
N ASP A 465 -19.32 16.58 -43.59
CA ASP A 465 -20.61 17.21 -43.28
C ASP A 465 -21.17 16.82 -41.90
N ALA A 466 -20.59 15.81 -41.24
CA ALA A 466 -20.96 15.36 -39.90
C ALA A 466 -19.73 14.96 -39.04
N PRO A 467 -18.80 15.89 -38.74
CA PRO A 467 -17.51 15.59 -38.10
C PRO A 467 -17.60 15.10 -36.64
N GLY A 468 -18.79 15.15 -36.03
CA GLY A 468 -19.08 14.57 -34.71
C GLY A 468 -20.18 13.50 -34.74
N GLY A 469 -20.57 13.04 -35.93
CA GLY A 469 -21.49 11.92 -36.09
C GLY A 469 -20.78 10.57 -35.93
N GLU A 470 -21.56 9.49 -36.04
CA GLU A 470 -21.04 8.12 -36.02
C GLU A 470 -19.91 7.94 -37.05
N PRO A 471 -18.78 7.31 -36.67
CA PRO A 471 -17.69 7.04 -37.59
C PRO A 471 -18.13 6.08 -38.70
N LEU A 472 -17.56 6.25 -39.89
CA LEU A 472 -17.74 5.30 -40.99
C LEU A 472 -17.08 3.97 -40.62
N LEU A 473 -17.81 2.88 -40.87
CA LEU A 473 -17.27 1.54 -40.75
C LEU A 473 -16.24 1.28 -41.84
N PHE A 474 -15.15 0.63 -41.47
CA PHE A 474 -14.10 0.21 -42.39
C PHE A 474 -13.61 -1.19 -42.04
N ALA A 475 -12.98 -1.84 -43.01
CA ALA A 475 -12.23 -3.08 -42.83
C ALA A 475 -10.75 -2.81 -43.10
N LEU A 476 -9.87 -3.29 -42.23
CA LEU A 476 -8.42 -3.32 -42.45
C LEU A 476 -8.05 -4.59 -43.22
N GLU A 477 -7.26 -4.44 -44.27
CA GLU A 477 -6.71 -5.56 -45.03
C GLU A 477 -5.48 -6.11 -44.29
N ASP A 478 -5.41 -7.44 -44.13
CA ASP A 478 -4.27 -8.19 -43.61
C ASP A 478 -3.71 -7.73 -42.25
N SER A 479 -4.50 -7.02 -41.43
CA SER A 479 -4.11 -6.52 -40.12
C SER A 479 -5.29 -6.32 -39.19
N GLN A 480 -5.03 -6.39 -37.89
CA GLN A 480 -5.99 -6.06 -36.84
C GLN A 480 -5.34 -5.09 -35.85
N LEU A 481 -6.14 -4.14 -35.36
CA LEU A 481 -5.74 -3.26 -34.27
C LEU A 481 -6.31 -3.81 -32.94
N PRO A 482 -5.59 -3.67 -31.81
CA PRO A 482 -4.32 -2.97 -31.66
C PRO A 482 -3.12 -3.76 -32.22
N LEU A 483 -2.07 -3.05 -32.61
CA LEU A 483 -0.83 -3.62 -33.16
C LEU A 483 0.40 -2.99 -32.46
N LEU A 484 1.49 -3.77 -32.31
CA LEU A 484 2.79 -3.26 -31.87
C LEU A 484 3.74 -3.14 -33.06
N LEU A 485 4.49 -2.04 -33.09
CA LEU A 485 5.56 -1.77 -34.05
C LEU A 485 6.90 -1.80 -33.30
N ALA A 486 7.79 -2.71 -33.69
CA ALA A 486 9.15 -2.76 -33.21
C ALA A 486 9.96 -1.52 -33.66
N PRO A 487 11.10 -1.22 -33.01
CA PRO A 487 11.97 -0.12 -33.41
C PRO A 487 12.40 -0.22 -34.88
N GLY A 488 12.19 0.84 -35.65
CA GLY A 488 12.51 0.91 -37.09
C GLY A 488 11.52 0.19 -38.01
N GLU A 489 10.48 -0.45 -37.46
CA GLU A 489 9.50 -1.18 -38.25
C GLU A 489 8.59 -0.23 -39.05
N SER A 490 8.28 -0.61 -40.29
CA SER A 490 7.31 0.07 -41.16
C SER A 490 6.21 -0.92 -41.56
N ARG A 491 4.95 -0.51 -41.43
CA ARG A 491 3.78 -1.30 -41.82
C ARG A 491 2.95 -0.55 -42.85
N LEU A 492 2.73 -1.20 -43.99
CA LEU A 492 1.74 -0.77 -44.97
C LEU A 492 0.37 -1.20 -44.47
N LEU A 493 -0.55 -0.26 -44.33
CA LEU A 493 -1.93 -0.49 -43.94
C LEU A 493 -2.83 -0.07 -45.11
N ALA A 494 -3.76 -0.95 -45.45
CA ALA A 494 -4.83 -0.67 -46.38
C ALA A 494 -6.16 -0.86 -45.66
N LEU A 495 -7.07 0.08 -45.85
CA LEU A 495 -8.44 -0.04 -45.35
C LEU A 495 -9.43 0.19 -46.47
N THR A 496 -10.57 -0.47 -46.36
CA THR A 496 -11.70 -0.35 -47.28
C THR A 496 -12.93 0.13 -46.53
N PHE A 497 -13.69 1.06 -47.12
CA PHE A 497 -14.91 1.59 -46.53
C PHE A 497 -15.92 1.98 -47.60
N VAL A 498 -17.18 2.16 -47.20
CA VAL A 498 -18.25 2.66 -48.07
C VAL A 498 -18.31 4.19 -47.95
N PRO A 499 -18.10 4.96 -49.04
CA PRO A 499 -18.20 6.41 -49.00
C PRO A 499 -19.59 6.92 -48.59
N PRO A 500 -19.68 8.13 -48.00
CA PRO A 500 -20.95 8.69 -47.58
C PRO A 500 -21.87 8.96 -48.78
N ALA A 501 -23.16 8.69 -48.61
CA ALA A 501 -24.12 8.82 -49.70
C ALA A 501 -24.28 10.27 -50.20
N SER A 502 -23.95 11.26 -49.36
CA SER A 502 -23.96 12.68 -49.71
C SER A 502 -22.88 13.05 -50.73
N GLY A 503 -21.86 12.20 -50.95
CA GLY A 503 -20.67 12.56 -51.71
C GLY A 503 -19.78 13.58 -50.97
N ALA A 504 -20.03 13.81 -49.68
CA ALA A 504 -19.20 14.67 -48.85
C ALA A 504 -17.78 14.10 -48.74
N PRO A 505 -16.75 14.97 -48.63
CA PRO A 505 -15.40 14.52 -48.30
C PRO A 505 -15.38 13.71 -47.00
N VAL A 506 -14.38 12.84 -46.87
CA VAL A 506 -14.19 12.01 -45.68
C VAL A 506 -13.01 12.54 -44.89
N LEU A 507 -13.24 12.90 -43.63
CA LEU A 507 -12.21 13.24 -42.67
C LEU A 507 -11.56 11.95 -42.18
N PHE A 508 -10.34 11.72 -42.64
CA PHE A 508 -9.52 10.59 -42.25
C PHE A 508 -8.53 11.01 -41.17
N THR A 509 -8.62 10.40 -40.00
CA THR A 509 -7.78 10.72 -38.85
C THR A 509 -6.94 9.49 -38.49
N LEU A 510 -5.62 9.68 -38.39
CA LEU A 510 -4.66 8.69 -37.90
C LEU A 510 -3.93 9.25 -36.68
N GLY A 511 -4.28 8.76 -35.50
CA GLY A 511 -3.84 9.35 -34.24
C GLY A 511 -4.18 10.84 -34.17
N ARG A 512 -3.16 11.71 -34.27
CA ARG A 512 -3.33 13.18 -34.26
C ARG A 512 -3.34 13.83 -35.63
N GLN A 513 -3.00 13.09 -36.68
CA GLN A 513 -2.93 13.64 -38.03
C GLN A 513 -4.29 13.48 -38.72
N ARG A 514 -4.68 14.49 -39.49
CA ARG A 514 -5.98 14.53 -40.17
C ARG A 514 -5.81 14.93 -41.63
N TRP A 515 -6.50 14.21 -42.50
CA TRP A 515 -6.61 14.49 -43.92
C TRP A 515 -8.07 14.57 -44.33
N GLU A 516 -8.33 15.33 -45.38
CA GLU A 516 -9.62 15.36 -46.06
C GLU A 516 -9.49 14.58 -47.37
N LEU A 517 -10.23 13.48 -47.48
CA LEU A 517 -10.26 12.63 -48.65
C LEU A 517 -11.46 13.02 -49.51
N ALA A 518 -11.21 13.55 -50.71
CA ALA A 518 -12.24 13.98 -51.65
C ALA A 518 -12.27 13.08 -52.89
N GLY A 519 -13.31 13.25 -53.73
CA GLY A 519 -13.43 12.54 -55.01
C GLY A 519 -14.23 11.24 -54.97
N PHE A 520 -15.01 11.00 -53.91
CA PHE A 520 -15.95 9.89 -53.83
C PHE A 520 -17.35 10.35 -54.28
N PRO A 521 -17.80 10.06 -55.52
CA PRO A 521 -19.17 10.33 -55.93
C PRO A 521 -20.16 9.62 -55.00
N GLY A 522 -21.21 10.33 -54.59
CA GLY A 522 -22.34 9.70 -53.90
C GLY A 522 -22.98 8.60 -54.77
N PRO A 523 -23.65 7.60 -54.19
CA PRO A 523 -24.32 6.54 -54.92
C PRO A 523 -25.29 7.18 -55.91
N THR A 524 -25.03 6.98 -57.19
CA THR A 524 -26.01 7.29 -58.23
C THR A 524 -27.14 6.29 -58.04
N GLY A 525 -28.32 6.79 -57.63
CA GLY A 525 -29.48 5.96 -57.34
C GLY A 525 -29.75 4.96 -58.46
N ARG A 526 -29.81 3.69 -58.10
CA ARG A 526 -30.49 2.65 -58.89
C ARG A 526 -31.56 2.02 -58.03
#